data_AF-A0A9K3LP52-F1
#
_entry.id   AF-A0A9K3LP52-F1
#
_cell.length_a   1.000
_cell.length_b   1.000
_cell.length_c   1.000
_cell.angle_alpha   90.00
_cell.angle_beta   90.00
_cell.angle_gamma   90.00
#
_symmetry.space_group_name_H-M   'P 1'
#
loop_
_entity.id
_entity.type
_entity.pdbx_description
1 polymer ?
#
loop_
_entity_poly.entity_id
_entity_poly.type
_entity_poly.pdbx_seq_one_letter_code
_entity_poly.pdbx_strand_id
1 'polypeptide(L)'
;MYMFENDDPTPADEGKFLSEAELAAWFQSMQRAYPEVFKADETLYGVFNEQHSFGQKLMTYFDDDPSKPMKCEVLGSRMVKDEQGRGITQSPRYVIRINGELSQIPWTSAHEEGGWWRGWDIPPPTSSWFS
;
A
#
# COMPACT_ATOMS: atom_id res chain seq x y z
N MET A 1 3.89 14.73 -26.47
CA MET A 1 3.99 13.50 -25.67
C MET A 1 3.02 13.68 -24.53
N TYR A 2 1.85 13.05 -24.58
CA TYR A 2 0.87 13.16 -23.51
C TYR A 2 1.39 12.28 -22.36
N MET A 3 1.95 12.92 -21.33
CA MET A 3 2.14 12.32 -20.03
C MET A 3 0.74 12.12 -19.45
N PHE A 4 0.23 10.89 -19.46
CA PHE A 4 -0.90 10.58 -18.59
C PHE A 4 -0.35 10.58 -17.17
N GLU A 5 -0.76 11.58 -16.40
CA GLU A 5 -0.47 11.72 -14.98
C GLU A 5 -0.80 10.39 -14.30
N ASN A 6 0.15 9.86 -13.50
CA ASN A 6 -0.23 9.04 -12.36
C ASN A 6 -1.21 9.92 -11.59
N ASP A 7 -2.49 9.62 -11.73
CA ASP A 7 -3.57 10.51 -11.29
C ASP A 7 -3.47 10.62 -9.77
N ASP A 8 -2.83 11.72 -9.33
CA ASP A 8 -2.55 11.94 -7.91
C ASP A 8 -3.86 11.88 -7.14
N PRO A 9 -3.83 11.36 -5.91
CA PRO A 9 -5.04 11.28 -5.12
C PRO A 9 -5.61 12.68 -4.91
N THR A 10 -6.92 12.78 -4.97
CA THR A 10 -7.65 14.03 -4.73
C THR A 10 -8.46 13.92 -3.44
N PRO A 11 -8.88 15.04 -2.82
CA PRO A 11 -9.77 14.98 -1.66
C PRO A 11 -11.07 14.19 -1.88
N ALA A 12 -11.48 14.00 -3.15
CA ALA A 12 -12.64 13.18 -3.50
C ALA A 12 -12.40 11.67 -3.31
N ASP A 13 -11.17 11.23 -3.15
CA ASP A 13 -10.80 9.83 -2.92
C ASP A 13 -10.79 9.45 -1.43
N GLU A 14 -10.82 10.45 -0.54
CA GLU A 14 -10.91 10.22 0.91
C GLU A 14 -12.25 9.53 1.27
N GLY A 15 -12.19 8.57 2.18
CA GLY A 15 -13.33 7.77 2.65
C GLY A 15 -13.76 6.65 1.69
N LYS A 16 -13.15 6.54 0.51
CA LYS A 16 -13.44 5.45 -0.44
C LYS A 16 -12.46 4.31 -0.24
N PHE A 17 -12.97 3.09 -0.16
CA PHE A 17 -12.15 1.89 -0.07
C PHE A 17 -12.54 0.90 -1.16
N LEU A 18 -11.54 0.19 -1.69
CA LEU A 18 -11.74 -0.95 -2.56
C LEU A 18 -12.36 -2.08 -1.74
N SER A 19 -13.30 -2.77 -2.35
CA SER A 19 -13.90 -3.97 -1.76
C SER A 19 -12.89 -5.13 -1.75
N GLU A 20 -13.11 -6.09 -0.84
CA GLU A 20 -12.32 -7.33 -0.82
C GLU A 20 -12.39 -8.08 -2.16
N ALA A 21 -13.54 -8.02 -2.85
CA ALA A 21 -13.73 -8.64 -4.15
C ALA A 21 -12.83 -8.03 -5.23
N GLU A 22 -12.70 -6.69 -5.26
CA GLU A 22 -11.80 -6.00 -6.19
C GLU A 22 -10.33 -6.35 -5.91
N LEU A 23 -9.96 -6.39 -4.64
CA LEU A 23 -8.60 -6.74 -4.20
C LEU A 23 -8.27 -8.20 -4.53
N ALA A 24 -9.19 -9.12 -4.25
CA ALA A 24 -9.03 -10.54 -4.57
C ALA A 24 -8.92 -10.77 -6.08
N ALA A 25 -9.75 -10.10 -6.89
CA ALA A 25 -9.68 -10.19 -8.35
C ALA A 25 -8.34 -9.68 -8.89
N TRP A 26 -7.84 -8.56 -8.36
CA TRP A 26 -6.52 -8.05 -8.71
C TRP A 26 -5.41 -9.04 -8.33
N PHE A 27 -5.41 -9.54 -7.08
CA PHE A 27 -4.39 -10.48 -6.59
C PHE A 27 -4.35 -11.77 -7.41
N GLN A 28 -5.51 -12.35 -7.75
CA GLN A 28 -5.59 -13.52 -8.63
C GLN A 28 -5.03 -13.22 -10.04
N SER A 29 -5.23 -12.01 -10.56
CA SER A 29 -4.63 -11.63 -11.85
C SER A 29 -3.10 -11.55 -11.75
N MET A 30 -2.57 -11.06 -10.63
CA MET A 30 -1.14 -10.97 -10.37
C MET A 30 -0.50 -12.34 -10.16
N GLN A 31 -1.16 -13.26 -9.45
CA GLN A 31 -0.70 -14.65 -9.34
C GLN A 31 -0.57 -15.34 -10.71
N ARG A 32 -1.45 -15.01 -11.67
CA ARG A 32 -1.38 -15.58 -13.03
C ARG A 32 -0.29 -14.93 -13.87
N ALA A 33 -0.09 -13.62 -13.73
CA ALA A 33 0.86 -12.85 -14.51
C ALA A 33 2.31 -12.98 -14.00
N TYR A 34 2.47 -13.07 -12.68
CA TYR A 34 3.74 -13.06 -11.95
C TYR A 34 3.73 -14.09 -10.80
N PRO A 35 3.58 -15.40 -11.10
CA PRO A 35 3.51 -16.45 -10.08
C PRO A 35 4.76 -16.56 -9.20
N GLU A 36 5.89 -16.03 -9.65
CA GLU A 36 7.15 -15.97 -8.90
C GLU A 36 7.15 -14.90 -7.80
N VAL A 37 6.34 -13.85 -7.97
CA VAL A 37 6.19 -12.75 -7.01
C VAL A 37 4.98 -12.97 -6.12
N PHE A 38 3.84 -13.36 -6.70
CA PHE A 38 2.58 -13.57 -5.99
C PHE A 38 2.27 -15.07 -5.96
N LYS A 39 2.62 -15.73 -4.85
CA LYS A 39 2.51 -17.19 -4.76
C LYS A 39 1.09 -17.64 -4.39
N ALA A 40 0.78 -18.90 -4.69
CA ALA A 40 -0.55 -19.47 -4.44
C ALA A 40 -0.87 -19.62 -2.94
N ASP A 41 0.15 -19.75 -2.09
CA ASP A 41 0.06 -19.88 -0.63
C ASP A 41 0.13 -18.55 0.12
N GLU A 42 0.31 -17.42 -0.58
CA GLU A 42 0.28 -16.08 0.03
C GLU A 42 -1.13 -15.60 0.34
N THR A 43 -1.24 -14.80 1.40
CA THR A 43 -2.47 -14.11 1.79
C THR A 43 -2.61 -12.80 1.01
N LEU A 44 -3.85 -12.45 0.64
CA LEU A 44 -4.17 -11.20 -0.07
C LEU A 44 -3.57 -9.94 0.57
N TYR A 45 -3.52 -9.93 1.91
CA TYR A 45 -3.10 -8.80 2.73
C TYR A 45 -1.71 -9.01 3.36
N GLY A 46 -0.93 -10.00 2.91
CA GLY A 46 0.42 -10.23 3.43
C GLY A 46 0.45 -10.48 4.94
N VAL A 47 1.38 -9.80 5.64
CA VAL A 47 1.62 -9.95 7.08
C VAL A 47 0.38 -9.59 7.92
N PHE A 48 -0.37 -8.58 7.49
CA PHE A 48 -1.58 -8.16 8.18
C PHE A 48 -2.78 -8.77 7.50
N ASN A 49 -3.56 -9.62 8.17
CA ASN A 49 -4.68 -10.33 7.57
C ASN A 49 -5.93 -9.46 7.24
N GLU A 50 -5.83 -8.13 7.30
CA GLU A 50 -6.95 -7.22 7.07
C GLU A 50 -6.47 -5.92 6.39
N GLN A 51 -7.37 -5.31 5.60
CA GLN A 51 -7.18 -3.98 5.05
C GLN A 51 -7.03 -2.93 6.17
N HIS A 52 -6.10 -1.98 6.00
CA HIS A 52 -6.01 -0.84 6.90
C HIS A 52 -7.27 0.02 6.85
N SER A 53 -7.83 0.33 8.03
CA SER A 53 -9.04 1.14 8.18
C SER A 53 -8.79 2.62 7.91
N PHE A 54 -9.87 3.37 7.71
CA PHE A 54 -9.82 4.84 7.69
C PHE A 54 -9.22 5.40 8.99
N GLY A 55 -8.34 6.38 8.88
CA GLY A 55 -7.61 6.98 9.99
C GLY A 55 -6.50 6.10 10.56
N GLN A 56 -6.26 4.91 9.98
CA GLN A 56 -5.18 4.04 10.44
C GLN A 56 -3.85 4.76 10.27
N LYS A 57 -3.11 4.86 11.37
CA LYS A 57 -1.77 5.43 11.39
C LYS A 57 -0.77 4.38 10.93
N LEU A 58 0.09 4.75 10.00
CA LEU A 58 1.17 3.93 9.49
C LEU A 58 2.51 4.67 9.56
N MET A 59 3.59 3.93 9.70
CA MET A 59 4.95 4.49 9.74
C MET A 59 5.94 3.58 9.02
N THR A 60 6.89 4.18 8.31
CA THR A 60 8.09 3.52 7.78
C THR A 60 9.30 4.44 7.95
N TYR A 61 10.47 4.06 7.45
CA TYR A 61 11.69 4.87 7.45
C TYR A 61 12.20 5.07 6.02
N PHE A 62 12.68 6.27 5.70
CA PHE A 62 13.31 6.54 4.40
C PHE A 62 14.69 5.88 4.35
N ASP A 63 14.96 5.03 3.35
CA ASP A 63 16.20 4.24 3.22
C ASP A 63 16.57 3.47 4.50
N ASP A 64 15.57 2.96 5.23
CA ASP A 64 15.75 2.28 6.52
C ASP A 64 16.42 3.13 7.61
N ASP A 65 16.50 4.45 7.42
CA ASP A 65 17.14 5.38 8.35
C ASP A 65 16.19 5.71 9.51
N PRO A 66 16.46 5.22 10.75
CA PRO A 66 15.57 5.44 11.89
C PRO A 66 15.45 6.93 12.27
N SER A 67 16.34 7.79 11.78
CA SER A 67 16.26 9.25 11.97
C SER A 67 15.29 9.94 11.02
N LYS A 68 14.75 9.22 10.02
CA LYS A 68 13.85 9.76 8.99
C LYS A 68 12.52 8.99 8.95
N PRO A 69 11.71 9.05 10.01
CA PRO A 69 10.40 8.42 10.03
C PRO A 69 9.46 9.08 9.03
N MET A 70 8.81 8.27 8.21
CA MET A 70 7.70 8.68 7.36
C MET A 70 6.40 8.23 8.01
N LYS A 71 5.58 9.18 8.46
CA LYS A 71 4.32 8.92 9.15
C LYS A 71 3.17 9.27 8.23
N CYS A 72 2.21 8.37 8.06
CA CYS A 72 1.05 8.62 7.23
C CYS A 72 -0.28 8.07 7.77
N GLU A 73 -1.35 8.79 7.50
CA GLU A 73 -2.70 8.38 7.87
C GLU A 73 -3.41 7.80 6.65
N VAL A 74 -4.01 6.62 6.77
CA VAL A 74 -4.82 6.01 5.71
C VAL A 74 -6.15 6.74 5.59
N LEU A 75 -6.45 7.24 4.41
CA LEU A 75 -7.67 7.97 4.10
C LEU A 75 -8.58 7.24 3.12
N GLY A 76 -8.08 6.22 2.42
CA GLY A 76 -8.85 5.47 1.44
C GLY A 76 -7.99 4.49 0.67
N SER A 77 -8.56 3.92 -0.39
CA SER A 77 -7.81 3.14 -1.38
C SER A 77 -8.50 3.23 -2.74
N ARG A 78 -7.71 3.23 -3.80
CA ARG A 78 -8.20 3.29 -5.19
C ARG A 78 -7.37 2.40 -6.11
N MET A 79 -7.96 2.00 -7.24
CA MET A 79 -7.21 1.40 -8.34
C MET A 79 -6.53 2.52 -9.13
N VAL A 80 -5.23 2.43 -9.28
CA VAL A 80 -4.42 3.32 -10.10
C VAL A 80 -4.00 2.57 -11.36
N LYS A 81 -4.05 3.25 -12.50
CA LYS A 81 -3.58 2.70 -13.77
C LYS A 81 -2.10 3.01 -13.90
N ASP A 82 -1.28 1.98 -13.97
CA ASP A 82 0.15 2.07 -14.26
C ASP A 82 0.40 1.66 -15.72
N GLU A 83 1.18 2.43 -16.47
CA GLU A 83 1.73 1.95 -17.75
C GLU A 83 3.08 1.28 -17.48
N GLN A 84 3.10 -0.05 -17.52
CA GLN A 84 4.35 -0.82 -17.56
C GLN A 84 4.58 -1.33 -18.98
N GLY A 85 5.35 -0.60 -19.78
CA GLY A 85 6.05 -1.03 -21.01
C GLY A 85 5.24 -1.63 -22.17
N ARG A 86 4.31 -2.55 -21.93
CA ARG A 86 3.51 -3.30 -22.91
C ARG A 86 2.00 -3.31 -22.61
N GLY A 87 1.53 -2.57 -21.60
CA GLY A 87 0.09 -2.46 -21.31
C GLY A 87 -0.24 -1.54 -20.14
N ILE A 88 -1.53 -1.29 -19.96
CA ILE A 88 -2.09 -0.63 -18.77
C ILE A 88 -2.38 -1.73 -17.74
N THR A 89 -1.63 -1.76 -16.65
CA THR A 89 -1.96 -2.56 -15.46
C THR A 89 -2.70 -1.69 -14.45
N GLN A 90 -3.62 -2.29 -13.70
CA GLN A 90 -4.24 -1.61 -12.57
C GLN A 90 -3.64 -2.17 -11.29
N SER A 91 -3.21 -1.29 -10.39
CA SER A 91 -2.70 -1.65 -9.07
C SER A 91 -3.51 -0.95 -7.98
N PRO A 92 -3.85 -1.64 -6.88
CA PRO A 92 -4.46 -1.01 -5.73
C PRO A 92 -3.42 -0.17 -5.01
N ARG A 93 -3.80 1.05 -4.64
CA ARG A 93 -3.01 1.94 -3.79
C ARG A 93 -3.85 2.44 -2.64
N TYR A 94 -3.24 2.60 -1.48
CA TYR A 94 -3.85 3.37 -0.40
C TYR A 94 -3.72 4.86 -0.70
N VAL A 95 -4.79 5.61 -0.43
CA VAL A 95 -4.77 7.06 -0.34
C VAL A 95 -4.37 7.40 1.09
N ILE A 96 -3.31 8.17 1.26
CA ILE A 96 -2.71 8.48 2.55
C ILE A 96 -2.47 9.99 2.69
N ARG A 97 -2.34 10.46 3.92
CA ARG A 97 -1.83 11.81 4.22
C ARG A 97 -0.47 11.72 4.88
N ILE A 98 0.53 12.32 4.25
CA ILE A 98 1.91 12.40 4.76
C ILE A 98 2.33 13.87 4.83
N ASN A 99 2.83 14.32 5.97
CA ASN A 99 3.22 15.72 6.20
C ASN A 99 2.14 16.77 5.85
N GLY A 100 0.85 16.39 5.96
CA GLY A 100 -0.28 17.26 5.62
C GLY A 100 -0.69 17.25 4.14
N GLU A 101 0.05 16.55 3.29
CA GLU A 101 -0.21 16.43 1.86
C GLU A 101 -0.83 15.07 1.53
N LEU A 102 -1.74 15.07 0.56
CA LEU A 102 -2.37 13.85 0.07
C LEU A 102 -1.39 13.12 -0.84
N SER A 103 -1.22 11.82 -0.61
CA SER A 103 -0.30 10.97 -1.34
C SER A 103 -0.86 9.56 -1.42
N GLN A 104 -0.12 8.65 -2.04
CA GLN A 104 -0.55 7.28 -2.21
C GLN A 104 0.61 6.30 -2.11
N ILE A 105 0.34 5.12 -1.54
CA ILE A 105 1.32 4.04 -1.42
C ILE A 105 0.78 2.76 -2.07
N PRO A 106 1.64 1.97 -2.72
CA PRO A 106 1.24 0.67 -3.23
C PRO A 106 0.66 -0.20 -2.12
N TRP A 107 -0.44 -0.89 -2.42
CA TRP A 107 -1.09 -1.76 -1.46
C TRP A 107 -0.14 -2.80 -0.87
N THR A 108 0.63 -3.48 -1.74
CA THR A 108 1.59 -4.51 -1.34
C THR A 108 2.64 -3.99 -0.37
N SER A 109 3.15 -2.78 -0.61
CA SER A 109 4.18 -2.19 0.24
C SER A 109 3.67 -1.90 1.65
N ALA A 110 2.38 -1.61 1.82
CA ALA A 110 1.81 -1.45 3.16
C ALA A 110 1.74 -2.77 3.96
N HIS A 111 1.83 -3.92 3.29
CA HIS A 111 1.54 -5.24 3.84
C HIS A 111 2.74 -6.22 3.84
N GLU A 112 3.89 -5.80 3.31
CA GLU A 112 5.13 -6.58 3.32
C GLU A 112 5.87 -6.48 4.66
N GLU A 113 6.74 -7.46 4.96
CA GLU A 113 7.46 -7.57 6.24
C GLU A 113 8.36 -6.34 6.55
N GLY A 114 8.93 -5.72 5.51
CA GLY A 114 9.70 -4.47 5.59
C GLY A 114 8.89 -3.22 5.23
N GLY A 115 7.56 -3.33 5.18
CA GLY A 115 6.67 -2.32 4.66
C GLY A 115 6.33 -1.22 5.65
N TRP A 116 5.04 -0.92 5.76
CA TRP A 116 4.52 0.09 6.66
C TRP A 116 4.00 -0.55 7.96
N TRP A 117 4.54 -0.11 9.10
CA TRP A 117 4.09 -0.58 10.41
C TRP A 117 2.87 0.18 10.90
N ARG A 118 2.00 -0.52 11.63
CA ARG A 118 0.81 0.09 12.24
C ARG A 118 1.18 0.89 13.49
N GLY A 119 0.77 2.15 13.48
CA GLY A 119 0.99 3.10 14.57
C GLY A 119 2.37 3.76 14.52
N TRP A 120 2.43 5.03 14.92
CA TRP A 120 3.66 5.73 15.32
C TRP A 120 3.64 6.15 16.80
N ASP A 121 2.49 5.97 17.41
CA ASP A 121 2.13 6.07 18.82
C ASP A 121 2.25 4.71 19.53
N ILE A 122 2.42 3.64 18.76
CA ILE A 122 2.78 2.32 19.25
C ILE A 122 4.30 2.20 19.05
N PRO A 123 5.09 1.88 20.09
CA PRO A 123 6.52 1.69 19.91
C PRO A 123 6.76 0.61 18.86
N PRO A 124 7.79 0.75 17.99
CA PRO A 124 8.10 -0.27 17.01
C PRO A 124 8.29 -1.62 17.74
N PRO A 125 7.92 -2.75 17.11
CA PRO A 125 8.13 -4.06 17.71
C PRO A 125 9.61 -4.15 18.11
N THR A 126 9.86 -4.26 19.42
CA THR A 126 11.21 -4.43 19.93
C THR A 126 11.81 -5.63 19.24
N SER A 127 13.04 -5.49 18.76
CA SER A 127 13.80 -6.35 17.86
C SER A 127 14.11 -7.77 18.37
N SER A 128 13.16 -8.42 19.06
CA SER A 128 13.29 -9.79 19.57
C SER A 128 12.90 -10.86 18.56
N TRP A 129 12.55 -10.49 17.32
CA TRP A 129 12.21 -11.44 16.25
C TRP A 129 13.37 -11.69 15.26
N PHE A 130 14.46 -10.91 15.35
CA PHE A 130 15.70 -11.13 14.58
C PHE A 130 16.78 -11.78 15.46
N SER A 131 16.48 -12.92 16.06
CA SER A 131 17.45 -13.74 16.80
C SER A 131 17.50 -15.15 16.25
#